data_AF-A0A965T6P2-F1
#
_entry.id   AF-A0A965T6P2-F1
#
_cell.length_a   1.000
_cell.length_b   1.000
_cell.length_c   1.000
_cell.angle_alpha   90.00
_cell.angle_beta   90.00
_cell.angle_gamma   90.00
#
_symmetry.space_group_name_H-M   'P 1'
#
loop_
_entity.id
_entity.type
_entity.pdbx_description
1 polymer ?
#
loop_
_entity_poly.entity_id
_entity_poly.type
_entity_poly.pdbx_seq_one_letter_code
_entity_poly.pdbx_strand_id
1 'polypeptide(L)'
;ITYSALTNQSDEQIAKNAWEGSRIGGNAGKENALQIMAQKVLPSNKSHLTIVHTPEPNEQGLYADKEGYVQDQETGNWYRTWGAGPSILIAGDLISDNNRTRDIDLSIKIYQSPNLVPISQEPYYINLLNQLDAGYKDNLTYDLFPNLNNPAGYNSNSYVSGLLNAAGINPPQINDLTLPGYKKPIPAENFGVK
;
A
#
# COMPACT_ATOMS: atom_id res chain seq x y z
N ILE A 1 -31.48 23.42 37.07
CA ILE A 1 -31.02 22.57 35.95
C ILE A 1 -30.21 23.47 35.04
N THR A 2 -28.89 23.49 35.24
CA THR A 2 -27.96 24.31 34.47
C THR A 2 -27.60 23.57 33.19
N TYR A 3 -27.85 24.19 32.04
CA TYR A 3 -27.47 23.68 30.73
C TYR A 3 -25.94 23.73 30.58
N SER A 4 -25.36 22.58 30.25
CA SER A 4 -23.96 22.40 29.92
C SER A 4 -23.62 23.15 28.63
N ALA A 5 -22.53 23.93 28.67
CA ALA A 5 -21.95 24.57 27.51
C ALA A 5 -21.30 23.51 26.60
N LEU A 6 -21.99 23.11 25.53
CA LEU A 6 -21.37 22.44 24.39
C LEU A 6 -20.58 23.51 23.61
N THR A 7 -19.27 23.35 23.57
CA THR A 7 -18.38 24.27 22.85
C THR A 7 -18.51 23.99 21.35
N ASN A 8 -19.02 24.96 20.60
CA ASN A 8 -18.95 24.97 19.14
C ASN A 8 -17.50 25.24 18.74
N GLN A 9 -16.67 24.20 18.71
CA GLN A 9 -15.39 24.28 18.01
C GLN A 9 -15.69 24.28 16.51
N SER A 10 -15.14 25.27 15.81
CA SER A 10 -15.19 25.28 14.34
C SER A 10 -14.47 24.06 13.78
N ASP A 11 -14.86 23.61 12.58
CA ASP A 11 -14.18 22.49 11.89
C ASP A 11 -12.67 22.74 11.76
N GLU A 12 -12.26 24.00 11.64
CA GLU A 12 -10.87 24.44 11.61
C GLU A 12 -10.15 24.23 12.96
N GLN A 13 -10.85 24.43 14.09
CA GLN A 13 -10.33 24.12 15.42
C GLN A 13 -10.29 22.62 15.70
N ILE A 14 -11.25 21.85 15.19
CA ILE A 14 -11.22 20.39 15.29
C ILE A 14 -10.03 19.83 14.49
N ALA A 15 -9.83 20.31 13.26
CA ALA A 15 -8.69 19.94 12.42
C ALA A 15 -7.35 20.33 13.05
N LYS A 16 -7.26 21.53 13.64
CA LYS A 16 -6.06 21.98 14.35
C LYS A 16 -5.78 21.15 15.60
N ASN A 17 -6.80 20.82 16.39
CA ASN A 17 -6.65 20.01 17.59
C ASN A 17 -6.27 18.56 17.28
N ALA A 18 -6.80 17.99 16.18
CA ALA A 18 -6.39 16.69 15.67
C ALA A 18 -4.91 16.71 15.22
N TRP A 19 -4.49 17.78 14.53
CA TRP A 19 -3.11 17.96 14.09
C TRP A 19 -2.12 18.17 15.25
N GLU A 20 -2.50 18.95 16.28
CA GLU A 20 -1.66 19.15 17.47
C GLU A 20 -1.61 17.92 18.38
N GLY A 21 -2.69 17.13 18.45
CA GLY A 21 -2.72 15.84 19.15
C GLY A 21 -1.76 14.82 18.56
N SER A 22 -1.63 14.77 17.23
CA SER A 22 -0.66 13.93 16.50
C SER A 22 0.79 14.30 16.82
N ARG A 23 1.11 15.58 17.12
CA ARG A 23 2.48 16.03 17.41
C ARG A 23 3.04 15.65 18.77
N ILE A 24 2.20 15.33 19.76
CA ILE A 24 2.66 15.06 21.14
C ILE A 24 3.07 13.59 21.34
N GLY A 25 2.77 12.69 20.39
CA GLY A 25 3.39 11.37 20.25
C GLY A 25 4.72 11.49 19.50
N GLY A 26 5.83 11.62 20.22
CA GLY A 26 7.13 11.99 19.66
C GLY A 26 7.65 11.17 18.46
N ASN A 27 8.33 11.88 17.55
CA ASN A 27 9.30 11.37 16.56
C ASN A 27 8.80 10.48 15.42
N ALA A 28 7.61 10.72 14.87
CA ALA A 28 7.24 10.20 13.56
C ALA A 28 7.38 11.28 12.48
N GLY A 29 8.51 11.28 11.78
CA GLY A 29 8.76 12.22 10.69
C GLY A 29 7.82 11.94 9.51
N LYS A 30 7.01 12.94 9.13
CA LYS A 30 6.29 13.03 7.84
C LYS A 30 5.61 11.72 7.42
N GLU A 31 4.44 11.47 8.02
CA GLU A 31 3.83 10.14 8.16
C GLU A 31 2.97 9.62 7.00
N ASN A 32 2.81 10.34 5.89
CA ASN A 32 1.84 9.97 4.85
C ASN A 32 2.48 10.08 3.46
N ALA A 33 2.46 9.00 2.68
CA ALA A 33 3.02 8.98 1.32
C ALA A 33 2.66 7.71 0.54
N LEU A 34 3.04 7.66 -0.75
CA LEU A 34 3.13 6.44 -1.55
C LEU A 34 4.38 5.62 -1.17
N GLN A 35 4.20 4.46 -0.56
CA GLN A 35 5.25 3.63 0.05
C GLN A 35 5.03 2.13 -0.21
N ILE A 36 6.04 1.31 0.08
CA ILE A 36 5.88 -0.14 0.24
C ILE A 36 5.84 -0.46 1.73
N MET A 37 4.88 -1.26 2.15
CA MET A 37 4.83 -1.86 3.48
C MET A 37 4.95 -3.38 3.39
N ALA A 38 5.39 -4.01 4.47
CA ALA A 38 5.51 -5.47 4.51
C ALA A 38 4.90 -6.08 5.76
N GLN A 39 4.24 -7.24 5.62
CA GLN A 39 3.83 -8.09 6.74
C GLN A 39 4.43 -9.51 6.64
N LYS A 40 4.48 -10.24 7.76
CA LYS A 40 4.90 -11.65 7.75
C LYS A 40 3.84 -12.56 7.13
N VAL A 41 4.31 -13.50 6.30
CA VAL A 41 3.53 -14.64 5.82
C VAL A 41 3.65 -15.75 6.85
N LEU A 42 2.64 -15.91 7.71
CA LEU A 42 2.64 -16.96 8.74
C LEU A 42 2.39 -18.35 8.11
N PRO A 43 3.06 -19.41 8.61
CA PRO A 43 4.03 -19.45 9.71
C PRO A 43 5.51 -19.25 9.28
N SER A 44 5.80 -18.71 8.09
CA SER A 44 7.16 -18.54 7.58
C SER A 44 7.87 -17.28 8.09
N ASN A 45 9.20 -17.22 7.90
CA ASN A 45 10.00 -16.00 8.11
C ASN A 45 10.02 -15.06 6.90
N LYS A 46 9.17 -15.30 5.91
CA LYS A 46 9.10 -14.53 4.66
C LYS A 46 8.06 -13.45 4.77
N SER A 47 8.24 -12.39 4.01
CA SER A 47 7.35 -11.23 4.02
C SER A 47 6.61 -11.08 2.70
N HIS A 48 5.39 -10.54 2.82
CA HIS A 48 4.52 -10.09 1.74
C HIS A 48 4.59 -8.57 1.67
N LEU A 49 4.75 -8.03 0.46
CA LEU A 49 4.76 -6.60 0.19
C LEU A 49 3.41 -6.13 -0.31
N THR A 50 3.10 -4.90 0.04
CA THR A 50 1.93 -4.15 -0.43
C THR A 50 2.37 -2.73 -0.72
N ILE A 51 1.91 -2.12 -1.81
CA ILE A 51 2.05 -0.66 -2.01
C ILE A 51 0.94 0.02 -1.24
N VAL A 52 1.25 1.02 -0.44
CA VAL A 52 0.29 1.77 0.37
C VAL A 52 0.40 3.24 0.01
N HIS A 53 -0.74 3.89 -0.23
CA HIS A 53 -0.81 5.33 -0.31
C HIS A 53 -1.70 5.87 0.81
N THR A 54 -1.09 6.65 1.70
CA THR A 54 -1.79 7.43 2.72
C THR A 54 -1.64 8.91 2.34
N PRO A 55 -2.72 9.64 2.01
CA PRO A 55 -2.67 11.07 1.72
C PRO A 55 -2.11 11.88 2.89
N GLU A 56 -1.40 12.97 2.59
CA GLU A 56 -0.92 13.91 3.61
C GLU A 56 -2.07 14.39 4.53
N PRO A 57 -1.81 14.72 5.82
CA PRO A 57 -2.88 15.04 6.77
C PRO A 57 -3.82 16.14 6.32
N ASN A 58 -3.31 17.16 5.61
CA ASN A 58 -4.09 18.26 5.05
C ASN A 58 -4.86 17.90 3.77
N GLU A 59 -4.65 16.71 3.21
CA GLU A 59 -5.30 16.20 2.00
C GLU A 59 -6.30 15.07 2.28
N GLN A 60 -6.36 14.55 3.50
CA GLN A 60 -7.27 13.46 3.90
C GLN A 60 -8.72 13.67 3.43
N GLY A 61 -9.24 14.90 3.53
CA GLY A 61 -10.60 15.24 3.07
C GLY A 61 -10.82 15.09 1.56
N LEU A 62 -9.77 15.12 0.74
CA LEU A 62 -9.86 14.90 -0.72
C LEU A 62 -10.01 13.43 -1.09
N TYR A 63 -9.68 12.53 -0.17
CA TYR A 63 -9.69 11.08 -0.36
C TYR A 63 -10.74 10.38 0.51
N ALA A 64 -11.42 11.11 1.39
CA ALA A 64 -12.55 10.62 2.13
C ALA A 64 -13.63 10.08 1.18
N ASP A 65 -14.07 8.85 1.43
CA ASP A 65 -15.08 8.14 0.64
C ASP A 65 -14.76 7.98 -0.86
N LYS A 66 -13.52 8.26 -1.27
CA LYS A 66 -13.10 8.10 -2.66
C LYS A 66 -12.96 6.61 -2.97
N GLU A 67 -13.40 6.21 -4.17
CA GLU A 67 -13.32 4.82 -4.61
C GLU A 67 -11.91 4.25 -4.44
N GLY A 68 -11.86 3.06 -3.83
CA GLY A 68 -10.62 2.36 -3.55
C GLY A 68 -9.89 2.81 -2.29
N TYR A 69 -10.31 3.87 -1.59
CA TYR A 69 -9.76 4.23 -0.28
C TYR A 69 -10.59 3.63 0.85
N VAL A 70 -9.90 3.24 1.92
CA VAL A 70 -10.48 2.71 3.16
C VAL A 70 -9.98 3.52 4.34
N GLN A 71 -10.77 3.57 5.40
CA GLN A 71 -10.42 4.29 6.62
C GLN A 71 -9.78 3.34 7.64
N ASP A 72 -8.60 3.73 8.13
CA ASP A 72 -7.93 3.08 9.24
C ASP A 72 -8.75 3.29 10.51
N GLN A 73 -9.09 2.19 11.19
CA GLN A 73 -9.99 2.26 12.35
C GLN A 73 -9.32 2.83 13.60
N GLU A 74 -7.99 2.80 13.67
CA GLU A 74 -7.21 3.29 14.81
C GLU A 74 -6.93 4.80 14.68
N THR A 75 -6.50 5.23 13.51
CA THR A 75 -6.08 6.62 13.26
C THR A 75 -7.15 7.49 12.61
N GLY A 76 -8.16 6.88 11.97
CA GLY A 76 -9.16 7.58 11.17
C GLY A 76 -8.65 8.08 9.82
N ASN A 77 -7.39 7.79 9.45
CA ASN A 77 -6.82 8.19 8.18
C ASN A 77 -7.34 7.31 7.04
N TRP A 78 -7.65 7.92 5.91
CA TRP A 78 -7.89 7.25 4.65
C TRP A 78 -6.58 6.82 4.02
N TYR A 79 -6.57 5.63 3.42
CA TYR A 79 -5.46 5.13 2.63
C TYR A 79 -5.96 4.10 1.63
N ARG A 80 -5.09 3.67 0.73
CA ARG A 80 -5.37 2.62 -0.24
C ARG A 80 -4.19 1.69 -0.36
N THR A 81 -4.45 0.45 -0.74
CA THR A 81 -3.40 -0.51 -1.03
C THR A 81 -3.50 -1.10 -2.42
N TRP A 82 -2.34 -1.40 -3.01
CA TRP A 82 -2.20 -2.25 -4.18
C TRP A 82 -1.38 -3.48 -3.82
N GLY A 83 -1.93 -4.64 -4.13
CA GLY A 83 -1.37 -5.93 -3.79
C GLY A 83 -1.96 -7.02 -4.66
N ALA A 84 -1.39 -8.21 -4.54
CA ALA A 84 -1.89 -9.38 -5.24
C ALA A 84 -1.77 -10.62 -4.37
N GLY A 85 -2.57 -11.64 -4.66
CA GLY A 85 -2.58 -12.89 -3.92
C GLY A 85 -2.98 -14.08 -4.80
N PRO A 86 -2.92 -15.29 -4.25
CA PRO A 86 -3.41 -16.47 -4.94
C PRO A 86 -4.94 -16.42 -5.08
N SER A 87 -5.47 -16.86 -6.22
CA SER A 87 -6.91 -17.08 -6.42
C SER A 87 -7.46 -18.16 -5.50
N ILE A 88 -6.63 -19.10 -5.05
CA ILE A 88 -6.99 -20.18 -4.13
C ILE A 88 -5.93 -20.30 -3.04
N LEU A 89 -6.21 -19.84 -1.81
CA LEU A 89 -5.40 -20.00 -0.59
C LEU A 89 -3.85 -19.82 -0.72
N ILE A 90 -3.15 -20.79 -1.32
CA ILE A 90 -1.69 -20.79 -1.56
C ILE A 90 -1.28 -21.14 -3.01
N ALA A 91 -2.22 -21.26 -3.94
CA ALA A 91 -2.02 -21.72 -5.32
C ALA A 91 -3.02 -21.05 -6.29
N GLY A 92 -2.98 -21.47 -7.55
CA GLY A 92 -3.85 -20.95 -8.61
C GLY A 92 -3.19 -19.81 -9.36
N ASP A 93 -3.98 -18.81 -9.73
CA ASP A 93 -3.51 -17.62 -10.44
C ASP A 93 -3.18 -16.51 -9.45
N LEU A 94 -2.23 -15.65 -9.82
CA LEU A 94 -1.88 -14.45 -9.08
C LEU A 94 -2.83 -13.34 -9.52
N ILE A 95 -3.76 -13.00 -8.62
CA ILE A 95 -4.84 -12.04 -8.84
C ILE A 95 -4.48 -10.72 -8.15
N SER A 96 -4.59 -9.61 -8.88
CA SER A 96 -4.57 -8.29 -8.24
C SER A 96 -5.83 -8.10 -7.40
N ASP A 97 -5.65 -7.63 -6.19
CA ASP A 97 -6.75 -7.41 -5.26
C ASP A 97 -6.33 -6.25 -4.35
N ASN A 98 -6.87 -5.07 -4.64
CA ASN A 98 -6.63 -3.88 -3.84
C ASN A 98 -7.39 -4.00 -2.51
N ASN A 99 -6.81 -3.47 -1.44
CA ASN A 99 -7.43 -3.50 -0.10
C ASN A 99 -7.77 -4.89 0.43
N ARG A 100 -6.96 -5.92 0.13
CA ARG A 100 -7.08 -7.24 0.76
C ARG A 100 -7.11 -7.12 2.28
N THR A 101 -7.86 -8.00 2.95
CA THR A 101 -8.08 -7.95 4.41
C THR A 101 -6.79 -7.84 5.24
N ARG A 102 -5.70 -8.53 4.85
CA ARG A 102 -4.40 -8.41 5.56
C ARG A 102 -3.53 -7.25 5.06
N ASP A 103 -3.84 -6.73 3.88
CA ASP A 103 -3.08 -5.62 3.29
C ASP A 103 -3.51 -4.30 3.90
N ILE A 104 -4.79 -4.17 4.25
CA ILE A 104 -5.36 -3.02 4.98
C ILE A 104 -5.09 -3.06 6.49
N ASP A 105 -4.70 -4.20 7.05
CA ASP A 105 -4.30 -4.24 8.46
C ASP A 105 -2.90 -3.62 8.61
N LEU A 106 -2.86 -2.32 8.96
CA LEU A 106 -1.61 -1.58 9.15
C LEU A 106 -0.89 -2.01 10.43
N SER A 107 -1.61 -2.53 11.43
CA SER A 107 -1.04 -2.96 12.72
C SER A 107 -0.10 -4.16 12.61
N ILE A 108 -0.22 -4.95 11.54
CA ILE A 108 0.62 -6.12 11.28
C ILE A 108 1.81 -5.82 10.36
N LYS A 109 1.98 -4.56 9.91
CA LYS A 109 3.13 -4.17 9.11
C LYS A 109 4.37 -4.11 9.99
N ILE A 110 5.44 -4.74 9.51
CA ILE A 110 6.74 -4.84 10.19
C ILE A 110 7.82 -4.04 9.49
N TYR A 111 7.49 -3.39 8.38
CA TYR A 111 8.38 -2.59 7.57
C TYR A 111 7.57 -1.59 6.76
N GLN A 112 8.15 -0.41 6.56
CA GLN A 112 7.67 0.67 5.73
C GLN A 112 8.87 1.31 5.04
N SER A 113 8.79 1.48 3.72
CA SER A 113 9.84 2.13 2.94
C SER A 113 9.78 3.66 3.09
N PRO A 114 10.85 4.39 2.73
CA PRO A 114 10.72 5.79 2.36
C PRO A 114 9.71 5.99 1.22
N ASN A 115 9.32 7.25 0.99
CA ASN A 115 8.44 7.62 -0.11
C ASN A 115 9.02 7.15 -1.45
N LEU A 116 8.20 6.49 -2.25
CA LEU A 116 8.58 5.94 -3.54
C LEU A 116 8.79 7.02 -4.59
N VAL A 117 8.09 8.14 -4.44
CA VAL A 117 8.10 9.28 -5.37
C VAL A 117 8.06 10.59 -4.58
N PRO A 118 8.49 11.73 -5.17
CA PRO A 118 8.25 13.03 -4.55
C PRO A 118 6.75 13.28 -4.35
N ILE A 119 6.37 13.87 -3.21
CA ILE A 119 4.96 14.17 -2.86
C ILE A 119 4.25 14.93 -3.99
N SER A 120 4.92 15.89 -4.62
CA SER A 120 4.37 16.65 -5.75
C SER A 120 4.02 15.83 -6.99
N GLN A 121 4.47 14.58 -7.08
CA GLN A 121 4.18 13.64 -8.18
C GLN A 121 3.21 12.53 -7.77
N GLU A 122 2.82 12.43 -6.49
CA GLU A 122 1.94 11.36 -6.01
C GLU A 122 0.61 11.27 -6.78
N PRO A 123 -0.12 12.37 -7.06
CA PRO A 123 -1.37 12.28 -7.82
C PRO A 123 -1.19 11.65 -9.21
N TYR A 124 -0.06 11.90 -9.87
CA TYR A 124 0.27 11.28 -11.15
C TYR A 124 0.50 9.78 -10.99
N TYR A 125 1.35 9.37 -10.03
CA TYR A 125 1.67 7.96 -9.85
C TYR A 125 0.51 7.15 -9.29
N ILE A 126 -0.36 7.71 -8.44
CA ILE A 126 -1.58 7.03 -7.99
C ILE A 126 -2.48 6.70 -9.19
N ASN A 127 -2.68 7.67 -10.08
CA ASN A 127 -3.48 7.45 -11.29
C ASN A 127 -2.83 6.43 -12.22
N LEU A 128 -1.51 6.49 -12.39
CA LEU A 128 -0.76 5.52 -13.21
C LEU A 128 -0.83 4.11 -12.63
N LEU A 129 -0.65 3.95 -11.31
CA LEU A 129 -0.78 2.67 -10.62
C LEU A 129 -2.18 2.09 -10.80
N ASN A 130 -3.24 2.89 -10.66
CA ASN A 130 -4.61 2.44 -10.92
C ASN A 130 -4.80 1.97 -12.37
N GLN A 131 -4.23 2.66 -13.35
CA GLN A 131 -4.33 2.27 -14.76
C GLN A 131 -3.59 0.97 -15.04
N LEU A 132 -2.38 0.81 -14.50
CA LEU A 132 -1.55 -0.39 -14.67
C LEU A 132 -2.16 -1.60 -13.96
N ASP A 133 -2.67 -1.40 -12.75
CA ASP A 133 -3.40 -2.39 -11.96
C ASP A 133 -4.65 -2.88 -12.72
N ALA A 134 -5.46 -1.96 -13.24
CA ALA A 134 -6.62 -2.30 -14.08
C ALA A 134 -6.24 -2.98 -15.41
N GLY A 135 -5.00 -2.77 -15.88
CA GLY A 135 -4.43 -3.42 -17.05
C GLY A 135 -3.81 -4.79 -16.77
N TYR A 136 -3.70 -5.19 -15.49
CA TYR A 136 -3.16 -6.48 -15.11
C TYR A 136 -4.10 -7.62 -15.51
N LYS A 137 -3.55 -8.66 -16.12
CA LYS A 137 -4.32 -9.72 -16.80
C LYS A 137 -4.86 -10.82 -15.87
N ASP A 138 -4.40 -10.88 -14.63
CA ASP A 138 -4.78 -11.93 -13.65
C ASP A 138 -4.59 -13.37 -14.16
N ASN A 139 -3.62 -13.60 -15.05
CA ASN A 139 -3.46 -14.87 -15.76
C ASN A 139 -2.09 -15.55 -15.54
N LEU A 140 -1.32 -15.04 -14.59
CA LEU A 140 -0.02 -15.60 -14.23
C LEU A 140 -0.18 -16.59 -13.08
N THR A 141 0.49 -17.74 -13.16
CA THR A 141 0.45 -18.73 -12.08
C THR A 141 1.05 -18.16 -10.79
N TYR A 142 0.35 -18.37 -9.67
CA TYR A 142 0.86 -18.10 -8.34
C TYR A 142 1.85 -19.18 -7.90
N ASP A 143 3.03 -18.77 -7.48
CA ASP A 143 4.01 -19.61 -6.79
C ASP A 143 4.33 -18.93 -5.46
N LEU A 144 4.16 -19.61 -4.33
CA LEU A 144 4.43 -19.02 -3.02
C LEU A 144 5.89 -18.57 -2.86
N PHE A 145 6.84 -19.29 -3.46
CA PHE A 145 8.27 -19.05 -3.35
C PHE A 145 8.97 -19.11 -4.72
N PRO A 146 8.66 -18.15 -5.62
CA PRO A 146 9.20 -18.16 -6.96
C PRO A 146 10.71 -17.96 -6.90
N ASN A 147 11.43 -18.80 -7.65
CA ASN A 147 12.87 -18.74 -7.75
C ASN A 147 13.28 -18.19 -9.12
N LEU A 148 14.43 -17.54 -9.20
CA LEU A 148 14.90 -16.90 -10.45
C LEU A 148 15.21 -17.91 -11.56
N ASN A 149 15.48 -19.16 -11.21
CA ASN A 149 15.85 -20.22 -12.15
C ASN A 149 14.63 -20.99 -12.70
N ASN A 150 13.44 -20.76 -12.13
CA ASN A 150 12.18 -21.30 -12.60
C ASN A 150 11.41 -20.15 -13.27
N PRO A 151 11.26 -20.16 -14.60
CA PRO A 151 10.51 -19.12 -15.28
C PRO A 151 9.04 -19.13 -14.85
N ALA A 152 8.49 -20.29 -14.46
CA ALA A 152 7.11 -20.40 -14.01
C ALA A 152 6.91 -19.76 -12.63
N GLY A 153 5.74 -19.13 -12.45
CA GLY A 153 5.27 -18.69 -11.14
C GLY A 153 5.71 -17.29 -10.73
N TYR A 154 4.77 -16.53 -10.18
CA TYR A 154 4.97 -15.22 -9.54
C TYR A 154 4.22 -15.18 -8.21
N ASN A 155 4.54 -14.22 -7.36
CA ASN A 155 3.80 -13.96 -6.12
C ASN A 155 3.50 -12.48 -5.94
N SER A 156 2.83 -12.16 -4.84
CA SER A 156 2.60 -10.80 -4.34
C SER A 156 3.82 -9.87 -4.40
N ASN A 157 5.00 -10.31 -3.97
CA ASN A 157 6.21 -9.48 -4.02
C ASN A 157 6.66 -9.22 -5.45
N SER A 158 6.46 -10.19 -6.35
CA SER A 158 6.73 -10.06 -7.78
C SER A 158 5.76 -9.08 -8.44
N TYR A 159 4.50 -9.08 -7.99
CA TYR A 159 3.49 -8.13 -8.41
C TYR A 159 3.86 -6.71 -8.01
N VAL A 160 4.18 -6.47 -6.74
CA VAL A 160 4.59 -5.15 -6.24
C VAL A 160 5.81 -4.63 -7.00
N SER A 161 6.87 -5.43 -7.16
CA SER A 161 8.05 -4.97 -7.91
C SER A 161 7.78 -4.79 -9.40
N GLY A 162 6.93 -5.63 -10.00
CA GLY A 162 6.50 -5.51 -11.39
C GLY A 162 5.67 -4.25 -11.66
N LEU A 163 4.69 -3.97 -10.81
CA LEU A 163 3.81 -2.81 -10.93
C LEU A 163 4.60 -1.50 -10.78
N LEU A 164 5.52 -1.43 -9.82
CA LEU A 164 6.41 -0.27 -9.66
C LEU A 164 7.32 -0.08 -10.88
N ASN A 165 7.94 -1.16 -11.38
CA ASN A 165 8.76 -1.10 -12.58
C ASN A 165 7.95 -0.64 -13.80
N ALA A 166 6.73 -1.14 -13.98
CA ALA A 166 5.84 -0.74 -15.07
C ALA A 166 5.43 0.73 -14.96
N ALA A 167 5.33 1.27 -13.74
CA ALA A 167 5.11 2.69 -13.49
C ALA A 167 6.36 3.55 -13.68
N GLY A 168 7.53 2.96 -13.95
CA GLY A 168 8.82 3.68 -14.01
C GLY A 168 9.34 4.11 -12.63
N ILE A 169 8.79 3.56 -11.55
CA ILE A 169 9.27 3.77 -10.18
C ILE A 169 10.34 2.73 -9.88
N ASN A 170 11.53 3.18 -9.48
CA ASN A 170 12.59 2.27 -9.03
C ASN A 170 12.23 1.68 -7.65
N PRO A 171 12.01 0.36 -7.53
CA PRO A 171 11.69 -0.24 -6.24
C PRO A 171 12.86 -0.09 -5.25
N PRO A 172 12.61 0.24 -3.96
CA PRO A 172 13.66 0.40 -2.97
C PRO A 172 14.40 -0.93 -2.73
N GLN A 173 15.67 -0.84 -2.34
CA GLN A 173 16.39 -2.02 -1.85
C GLN A 173 15.92 -2.32 -0.42
N ILE A 174 15.47 -3.56 -0.19
CA ILE A 174 14.98 -4.03 1.12
C ILE A 174 15.86 -5.21 1.54
N ASN A 175 16.82 -4.95 2.42
CA ASN A 175 17.85 -5.93 2.78
C ASN A 175 17.49 -6.76 4.03
N ASP A 176 16.66 -6.22 4.92
CA ASP A 176 16.37 -6.82 6.22
C ASP A 176 15.20 -7.81 6.21
N LEU A 177 14.60 -8.05 5.03
CA LEU A 177 13.46 -8.95 4.86
C LEU A 177 13.76 -10.06 3.85
N THR A 178 13.19 -11.25 4.10
CA THR A 178 13.18 -12.32 3.10
C THR A 178 11.97 -12.15 2.18
N LEU A 179 12.22 -11.73 0.94
CA LEU A 179 11.20 -11.37 -0.03
C LEU A 179 11.31 -12.22 -1.31
N PRO A 180 10.84 -13.49 -1.29
CA PRO A 180 10.79 -14.31 -2.50
C PRO A 180 9.99 -13.60 -3.59
N GLY A 181 10.44 -13.66 -4.83
CA GLY A 181 9.78 -13.01 -5.97
C GLY A 181 10.06 -11.52 -6.15
N TYR A 182 10.53 -10.80 -5.12
CA TYR A 182 10.78 -9.35 -5.27
C TYR A 182 11.79 -9.02 -6.38
N LYS A 183 12.85 -9.83 -6.49
CA LYS A 183 13.87 -9.72 -7.56
C LYS A 183 13.44 -10.34 -8.90
N LYS A 184 12.22 -10.86 -9.00
CA LYS A 184 11.61 -11.44 -10.20
C LYS A 184 10.32 -10.64 -10.52
N PRO A 185 10.44 -9.35 -10.89
CA PRO A 185 9.27 -8.53 -11.17
C PRO A 185 8.40 -9.15 -12.28
N ILE A 186 7.09 -8.98 -12.17
CA ILE A 186 6.19 -9.27 -13.28
C ILE A 186 6.56 -8.35 -14.47
N PRO A 187 6.72 -8.89 -15.69
CA PRO A 187 7.02 -8.09 -16.87
C PRO A 187 5.93 -7.04 -17.17
N ALA A 188 6.34 -5.84 -17.61
CA ALA A 188 5.47 -4.68 -17.77
C ALA A 188 4.31 -4.91 -18.76
N GLU A 189 4.49 -5.79 -19.75
CA GLU A 189 3.47 -6.19 -20.73
C GLU A 189 2.28 -6.94 -20.11
N ASN A 190 2.42 -7.44 -18.88
CA ASN A 190 1.29 -8.01 -18.13
C ASN A 190 0.42 -6.94 -17.50
N PHE A 191 0.90 -5.69 -17.37
CA PHE A 191 0.16 -4.51 -16.91
C PHE A 191 -0.32 -3.62 -18.06
N GLY A 192 -0.23 -4.10 -19.31
CA GLY A 192 -0.68 -3.36 -20.50
C GLY A 192 0.32 -2.36 -21.09
N VAL A 193 1.57 -2.34 -20.60
CA VAL A 193 2.66 -1.53 -21.20
C VAL A 193 3.15 -2.21 -22.49
N LYS A 194 3.36 -1.43 -23.55
CA LYS A 194 3.82 -1.92 -24.87
C LYS A 194 5.27 -1.59 -25.15
#